data_AF-A0AAU9VP03-F1
#
_entry.id   AF-A0AAU9VP03-F1
#
_cell.length_a   1.000
_cell.length_b   1.000
_cell.length_c   1.000
_cell.angle_alpha   90.00
_cell.angle_beta   90.00
_cell.angle_gamma   90.00
#
_symmetry.space_group_name_H-M   'P 1'
#
loop_
_entity.id
_entity.type
_entity.pdbx_description
1 polymer ?
#
loop_
_entity_poly.entity_id
_entity_poly.type
_entity_poly.pdbx_seq_one_letter_code
_entity_poly.pdbx_strand_id
1 'polypeptide(L)'
;MVSKIFRPLPSKRYNCFSVRKLQPNGDESSSDEVIEEDLAPAEGYRLVSMDSLLKFVKRIHAQTPCNLDKNYIQILESSYNRFGLGSSLYAKCSGCSMSEFLATDDVNPRTLQGKDVNRRMVFATFESGIGKEGVAKFCEVFNMPFNMSPDTWYSHEETLSQAFQEETSVQLQKNCAEARKLAMLEEGIDDDDDDAVATVDISMTFDGTWSKCGYTAKHCIGFVISAATRKVLDFEIISKVCQQCTQMKAKLNEAGFNDLYQDHICEGSYGRKTIFKEKQSVREL
;
A
#
# COMPACT_ATOMS: atom_id res chain seq x y z
N MET A 1 23.21 9.55 -11.48
CA MET A 1 22.92 9.07 -10.12
C MET A 1 21.51 9.54 -9.81
N VAL A 2 20.52 8.63 -9.92
CA VAL A 2 19.10 8.98 -10.01
C VAL A 2 18.57 9.32 -8.62
N SER A 3 18.23 10.60 -8.40
CA SER A 3 17.55 11.07 -7.19
C SER A 3 16.13 10.51 -7.16
N LYS A 4 15.92 9.41 -6.41
CA LYS A 4 14.56 8.93 -6.10
C LYS A 4 13.91 9.93 -5.14
N ILE A 5 12.95 10.69 -5.67
CA ILE A 5 12.12 11.63 -4.92
C ILE A 5 11.18 10.79 -4.05
N PHE A 6 11.50 10.64 -2.76
CA PHE A 6 10.57 10.11 -1.77
C PHE A 6 9.46 11.14 -1.57
N ARG A 7 8.22 10.82 -1.96
CA ARG A 7 7.04 11.62 -1.61
C ARG A 7 6.41 11.04 -0.34
N PRO A 8 5.97 11.89 0.62
CA PRO A 8 5.26 11.40 1.79
C PRO A 8 3.94 10.75 1.37
N LEU A 9 3.65 9.59 1.96
CA LEU A 9 2.41 8.83 1.81
C LEU A 9 1.20 9.66 2.30
N PRO A 10 0.00 9.46 1.74
CA PRO A 10 -1.19 10.18 2.18
C PRO A 10 -1.58 9.81 3.63
N SER A 11 -1.88 10.85 4.40
CA SER A 11 -2.42 10.78 5.77
C SER A 11 -3.77 10.05 5.80
N LYS A 12 -3.94 9.21 6.83
CA LYS A 12 -5.11 8.38 7.15
C LYS A 12 -6.45 9.05 6.83
N ARG A 13 -7.28 8.39 6.01
CA ARG A 13 -8.71 8.71 5.88
C ARG A 13 -9.49 7.93 6.95
N TYR A 14 -9.83 8.59 8.04
CA TYR A 14 -10.91 8.14 8.90
C TYR A 14 -12.24 8.46 8.21
N ASN A 15 -12.83 7.49 7.51
CA ASN A 15 -14.21 7.60 7.06
C ASN A 15 -15.14 7.22 8.22
N CYS A 16 -15.67 8.23 8.90
CA CYS A 16 -16.89 8.10 9.68
C CYS A 16 -18.08 8.35 8.76
N PHE A 17 -18.86 7.32 8.42
CA PHE A 17 -20.28 7.47 8.10
C PHE A 17 -21.02 6.14 8.33
N SER A 18 -21.98 6.19 9.27
CA SER A 18 -22.95 5.13 9.53
C SER A 18 -24.15 5.33 8.61
N VAL A 19 -24.53 4.32 7.83
CA VAL A 19 -25.89 4.14 7.32
C VAL A 19 -26.27 2.66 7.46
N ARG A 20 -27.07 2.37 8.49
CA ARG A 20 -27.98 1.19 8.57
C ARG A 20 -28.93 1.26 7.36
N LYS A 21 -29.33 0.22 6.65
CA LYS A 21 -29.35 -1.25 6.76
C LYS A 21 -29.64 -1.76 5.33
N LEU A 22 -29.19 -2.95 5.00
CA LEU A 22 -30.01 -4.01 4.37
C LEU A 22 -29.20 -5.31 4.50
N GLN A 23 -29.68 -6.22 5.35
CA GLN A 23 -29.22 -7.61 5.32
C GLN A 23 -30.01 -8.32 4.22
N PRO A 24 -29.35 -9.24 3.51
CA PRO A 24 -29.85 -10.60 3.46
C PRO A 24 -28.80 -11.53 4.02
N ASN A 25 -29.16 -12.25 5.09
CA ASN A 25 -28.59 -13.54 5.37
C ASN A 25 -28.99 -14.47 4.21
N GLY A 26 -28.01 -15.14 3.64
CA GLY A 26 -28.18 -16.23 2.69
C GLY A 26 -26.93 -17.08 2.77
N ASP A 27 -27.02 -18.16 3.55
CA ASP A 27 -26.08 -19.27 3.46
C ASP A 27 -26.24 -19.89 2.07
N GLU A 28 -25.48 -19.40 1.08
CA GLU A 28 -25.41 -20.03 -0.23
C GLU A 28 -24.13 -20.86 -0.32
N SER A 29 -24.33 -22.15 -0.06
CA SER A 29 -23.55 -23.25 -0.60
C SER A 29 -23.01 -22.87 -1.98
N SER A 30 -21.68 -22.79 -2.09
CA SER A 30 -20.96 -22.57 -3.34
C SER A 30 -21.09 -23.81 -4.23
N SER A 31 -22.23 -23.99 -4.87
CA SER A 31 -22.29 -24.74 -6.11
C SER A 31 -21.60 -23.90 -7.18
N ASP A 32 -20.68 -24.53 -7.90
CA ASP A 32 -20.07 -24.03 -9.14
C ASP A 32 -21.17 -23.87 -10.21
N GLU A 33 -22.04 -22.89 -10.06
CA GLU A 33 -22.92 -22.47 -11.14
C GLU A 33 -22.05 -21.78 -12.20
N VAL A 34 -21.85 -22.52 -13.29
CA VAL A 34 -21.23 -22.06 -14.51
C VAL A 34 -22.07 -20.89 -15.05
N ILE A 35 -21.64 -19.67 -14.77
CA ILE A 35 -22.20 -18.46 -15.41
C ILE A 35 -21.70 -18.49 -16.86
N GLU A 36 -22.49 -19.14 -17.73
CA GLU A 36 -22.09 -19.42 -19.12
C GLU A 36 -22.40 -18.28 -20.10
N GLU A 37 -23.00 -17.17 -19.66
CA GLU A 37 -23.63 -16.21 -20.58
C GLU A 37 -22.77 -15.01 -21.05
N ASP A 38 -21.57 -14.76 -20.51
CA ASP A 38 -20.78 -13.55 -20.87
C ASP A 38 -19.27 -13.78 -21.09
N LEU A 39 -18.92 -14.88 -21.75
CA LEU A 39 -17.55 -15.16 -22.18
C LEU A 39 -17.30 -14.62 -23.59
N ALA A 40 -16.33 -13.72 -23.74
CA ALA A 40 -15.89 -13.20 -25.03
C ALA A 40 -14.47 -13.70 -25.36
N PRO A 41 -14.05 -13.74 -26.64
CA PRO A 41 -12.66 -14.00 -26.98
C PRO A 41 -11.71 -13.07 -26.21
N ALA A 42 -10.68 -13.64 -25.59
CA ALA A 42 -9.69 -12.85 -24.86
C ALA A 42 -8.81 -12.08 -25.85
N GLU A 43 -8.88 -10.75 -25.81
CA GLU A 43 -8.12 -9.86 -26.69
C GLU A 43 -7.20 -8.91 -25.91
N GLY A 44 -6.14 -8.45 -26.59
CA GLY A 44 -5.14 -7.54 -26.03
C GLY A 44 -4.16 -8.24 -25.07
N TYR A 45 -3.55 -7.47 -24.17
CA TYR A 45 -2.49 -7.97 -23.29
C TYR A 45 -3.00 -8.21 -21.86
N ARG A 46 -2.51 -9.23 -21.18
CA ARG A 46 -2.80 -9.50 -19.76
C ARG A 46 -1.52 -9.78 -19.00
N LEU A 47 -1.46 -9.36 -17.74
CA LEU A 47 -0.39 -9.75 -16.83
C LEU A 47 -0.74 -11.11 -16.25
N VAL A 48 0.17 -12.07 -16.36
CA VAL A 48 -0.03 -13.44 -15.89
C VAL A 48 1.24 -13.91 -15.18
N SER A 49 1.09 -14.52 -14.00
CA SER A 49 2.18 -15.25 -13.36
C SER A 49 2.60 -16.45 -14.19
N MET A 50 3.89 -16.60 -14.47
CA MET A 50 4.42 -17.72 -15.26
C MET A 50 4.16 -19.08 -14.59
N ASP A 51 4.10 -19.12 -13.26
CA ASP A 51 3.75 -20.34 -12.52
C ASP A 51 2.26 -20.70 -12.70
N SER A 52 1.36 -19.72 -12.58
CA SER A 52 -0.07 -19.91 -12.83
C SER A 52 -0.34 -20.31 -14.27
N LEU A 53 0.36 -19.70 -15.23
CA LEU A 53 0.29 -20.06 -16.65
C LEU A 53 0.76 -21.49 -16.89
N LEU A 54 1.89 -21.90 -16.29
CA LEU A 54 2.39 -23.27 -16.41
C LEU A 54 1.40 -24.28 -15.83
N LYS A 55 0.84 -24.00 -14.65
CA LYS A 55 -0.19 -24.85 -14.03
C LYS A 55 -1.43 -24.96 -14.93
N PHE A 56 -1.88 -23.85 -15.51
CA PHE A 56 -3.00 -23.83 -16.43
C PHE A 56 -2.74 -24.66 -17.69
N VAL A 57 -1.59 -24.47 -18.35
CA VAL A 57 -1.19 -25.26 -19.53
C VAL A 57 -1.07 -26.74 -19.20
N LYS A 58 -0.53 -27.10 -18.03
CA LYS A 58 -0.47 -28.50 -17.58
C LYS A 58 -1.86 -29.12 -17.39
N ARG A 59 -2.83 -28.38 -16.85
CA ARG A 59 -4.21 -28.88 -16.72
C ARG A 59 -4.86 -29.10 -18.08
N ILE A 60 -4.70 -28.16 -19.00
CA ILE A 60 -5.15 -28.30 -20.40
C ILE A 60 -4.53 -29.56 -21.04
N HIS A 61 -3.22 -29.77 -20.84
CA HIS A 61 -2.51 -30.93 -21.37
C HIS A 61 -2.91 -32.27 -20.71
N ALA A 62 -3.27 -32.26 -19.42
CA ALA A 62 -3.75 -33.45 -18.74
C ALA A 62 -5.12 -33.91 -19.24
N GLN A 63 -5.95 -32.96 -19.71
CA GLN A 63 -7.28 -33.24 -20.25
C GLN A 63 -7.27 -33.63 -21.74
N THR A 64 -6.11 -33.94 -22.34
CA THR A 64 -5.98 -34.13 -23.80
C THR A 64 -5.89 -35.62 -24.22
N PRO A 65 -7.00 -36.36 -24.27
CA PRO A 65 -7.27 -37.30 -25.37
C PRO A 65 -7.79 -36.56 -26.62
N CYS A 66 -7.92 -35.23 -26.56
CA CYS A 66 -8.47 -34.41 -27.62
C CYS A 66 -7.55 -34.38 -28.85
N ASN A 67 -8.09 -34.75 -30.01
CA ASN A 67 -7.37 -34.65 -31.27
C ASN A 67 -7.29 -33.18 -31.73
N LEU A 68 -6.18 -32.52 -31.42
CA LEU A 68 -5.93 -31.12 -31.80
C LEU A 68 -5.68 -30.92 -33.30
N ASP A 69 -5.52 -31.98 -34.10
CA ASP A 69 -5.41 -31.85 -35.57
C ASP A 69 -6.77 -31.48 -36.20
N LYS A 70 -7.88 -31.67 -35.46
CA LYS A 70 -9.25 -31.33 -35.89
C LYS A 70 -9.95 -30.30 -35.00
N ASN A 71 -9.43 -30.07 -33.80
CA ASN A 71 -10.03 -29.20 -32.79
C ASN A 71 -9.04 -28.11 -32.39
N TYR A 72 -9.56 -26.94 -32.01
CA TYR A 72 -8.73 -25.85 -31.49
C TYR A 72 -9.16 -25.47 -30.08
N ILE A 73 -8.23 -24.86 -29.36
CA ILE A 73 -8.48 -24.28 -28.04
C ILE A 73 -8.68 -22.79 -28.23
N GLN A 74 -9.79 -22.27 -27.71
CA GLN A 74 -10.06 -20.84 -27.65
C GLN A 74 -9.88 -20.36 -26.22
N ILE A 75 -9.19 -19.23 -26.07
CA ILE A 75 -9.13 -18.51 -24.79
C ILE A 75 -10.25 -17.47 -24.77
N LEU A 76 -11.09 -17.57 -23.75
CA LEU A 76 -12.19 -16.67 -23.47
C LEU A 76 -11.90 -15.89 -22.19
N GLU A 77 -12.45 -14.70 -22.06
CA GLU A 77 -12.36 -13.87 -20.87
C GLU A 77 -13.76 -13.49 -20.39
N SER A 78 -13.97 -13.54 -19.07
CA SER A 78 -15.17 -12.97 -18.44
C SER A 78 -15.00 -11.46 -18.30
N SER A 79 -15.94 -10.69 -18.85
CA SER A 79 -15.95 -9.22 -18.76
C SER A 79 -16.42 -8.71 -17.38
N TYR A 80 -17.19 -9.51 -16.63
CA TYR A 80 -17.76 -9.14 -15.33
C TYR A 80 -16.86 -9.46 -14.14
N ASN A 81 -16.09 -10.55 -14.23
CA ASN A 81 -15.17 -10.96 -13.16
C ASN A 81 -13.79 -10.28 -13.25
N ARG A 82 -13.73 -9.10 -13.88
CA ARG A 82 -12.52 -8.28 -13.94
C ARG A 82 -12.34 -7.50 -12.66
N PHE A 83 -11.12 -7.45 -12.14
CA PHE A 83 -10.82 -6.65 -10.95
C PHE A 83 -9.44 -5.99 -11.06
N GLY A 84 -9.44 -4.70 -11.37
CA GLY A 84 -8.22 -3.96 -11.65
C GLY A 84 -7.53 -4.51 -12.89
N LEU A 85 -6.37 -5.13 -12.70
CA LEU A 85 -5.57 -5.79 -13.72
C LEU A 85 -5.73 -7.32 -13.71
N GLY A 86 -6.49 -7.86 -12.76
CA GLY A 86 -6.81 -9.27 -12.67
C GLY A 86 -7.94 -9.64 -13.66
N SER A 87 -7.72 -10.72 -14.40
CA SER A 87 -8.64 -11.25 -15.41
C SER A 87 -8.95 -12.72 -15.15
N SER A 88 -10.18 -13.09 -15.50
CA SER A 88 -10.68 -14.46 -15.45
C SER A 88 -10.69 -15.04 -16.86
N LEU A 89 -9.74 -15.92 -17.15
CA LEU A 89 -9.54 -16.56 -18.45
C LEU A 89 -10.03 -18.01 -18.44
N TYR A 90 -10.60 -18.45 -19.55
CA TYR A 90 -11.10 -19.80 -19.76
C TYR A 90 -10.52 -20.37 -21.05
N ALA A 91 -9.92 -21.56 -21.00
CA ALA A 91 -9.59 -22.32 -22.20
C ALA A 91 -10.72 -23.30 -22.48
N LYS A 92 -11.40 -23.16 -23.61
CA LYS A 92 -12.43 -24.11 -24.08
C LYS A 92 -11.99 -24.77 -25.38
N CYS A 93 -12.19 -26.08 -25.49
CA CYS A 93 -11.96 -26.81 -26.74
C CYS A 93 -13.19 -26.77 -27.64
N SER A 94 -13.00 -26.62 -28.95
CA SER A 94 -14.12 -26.60 -29.92
C SER A 94 -14.80 -27.96 -30.13
N GLY A 95 -14.11 -29.06 -29.80
CA GLY A 95 -14.58 -30.42 -30.14
C GLY A 95 -14.63 -31.41 -28.99
N CYS A 96 -14.34 -30.99 -27.76
CA CYS A 96 -14.58 -31.79 -26.56
C CYS A 96 -15.04 -30.91 -25.40
N SER A 97 -15.50 -31.53 -24.31
CA SER A 97 -15.97 -30.85 -23.10
C SER A 97 -14.85 -30.27 -22.23
N MET A 98 -13.63 -30.12 -22.74
CA MET A 98 -12.52 -29.54 -22.00
C MET A 98 -12.79 -28.05 -21.78
N SER A 99 -12.81 -27.65 -20.51
CA SER A 99 -12.92 -26.27 -20.06
C SER A 99 -12.04 -26.10 -18.83
N GLU A 100 -11.05 -25.22 -18.93
CA GLU A 100 -10.10 -24.92 -17.85
C GLU A 100 -10.13 -23.44 -17.50
N PHE A 101 -9.99 -23.13 -16.22
CA PHE A 101 -10.01 -21.76 -15.70
C PHE A 101 -8.63 -21.28 -15.25
N LEU A 102 -8.32 -20.01 -15.49
CA LEU A 102 -7.17 -19.29 -14.99
C LEU A 102 -7.60 -17.89 -14.52
N ALA A 103 -7.52 -17.66 -13.21
CA ALA A 103 -7.43 -16.30 -12.68
C ALA A 103 -5.97 -15.82 -12.83
N THR A 104 -5.77 -14.63 -13.42
CA THR A 104 -4.42 -14.08 -13.56
C THR A 104 -3.86 -13.53 -12.25
N ASP A 105 -4.75 -13.24 -11.30
CA ASP A 105 -4.48 -13.07 -9.89
C ASP A 105 -4.69 -14.40 -9.14
N ASP A 106 -3.76 -14.73 -8.24
CA ASP A 106 -3.57 -16.08 -7.67
C ASP A 106 -4.82 -16.78 -7.06
N VAL A 107 -4.74 -18.11 -6.94
CA VAL A 107 -5.78 -19.15 -6.85
C VAL A 107 -6.69 -19.12 -5.59
N ASN A 108 -6.77 -18.04 -4.80
CA ASN A 108 -7.62 -18.04 -3.60
C ASN A 108 -8.47 -16.77 -3.44
N PRO A 109 -9.78 -16.81 -3.75
CA PRO A 109 -10.63 -15.61 -3.82
C PRO A 109 -11.06 -15.03 -2.47
N ARG A 110 -10.61 -15.55 -1.32
CA ARG A 110 -11.25 -15.20 -0.03
C ARG A 110 -10.38 -14.80 1.16
N THR A 111 -9.05 -14.78 1.09
CA THR A 111 -8.28 -14.29 2.25
C THR A 111 -6.98 -13.55 1.92
N LEU A 112 -6.96 -12.30 2.40
CA LEU A 112 -5.85 -11.44 2.85
C LEU A 112 -5.05 -10.55 1.90
N GLN A 113 -5.15 -10.68 0.59
CA GLN A 113 -4.40 -9.80 -0.32
C GLN A 113 -5.36 -9.24 -1.35
N GLY A 114 -5.56 -7.92 -1.36
CA GLY A 114 -5.99 -7.29 -2.61
C GLY A 114 -5.05 -7.83 -3.69
N LYS A 115 -5.63 -8.51 -4.69
CA LYS A 115 -4.99 -9.20 -5.83
C LYS A 115 -3.52 -8.83 -5.99
N ASP A 116 -2.60 -9.77 -5.78
CA ASP A 116 -1.14 -9.54 -5.78
C ASP A 116 -0.67 -8.68 -6.97
N VAL A 117 -1.19 -8.95 -8.18
CA VAL A 117 -0.94 -8.13 -9.39
C VAL A 117 -1.32 -6.66 -9.23
N ASN A 118 -2.47 -6.37 -8.61
CA ASN A 118 -2.93 -5.01 -8.36
C ASN A 118 -2.05 -4.32 -7.31
N ARG A 119 -1.73 -4.99 -6.20
CA ARG A 119 -0.84 -4.42 -5.18
C ARG A 119 0.54 -4.13 -5.75
N ARG A 120 1.11 -5.05 -6.55
CA ARG A 120 2.38 -4.84 -7.26
C ARG A 120 2.34 -3.67 -8.21
N MET A 121 1.25 -3.49 -8.95
CA MET A 121 1.09 -2.33 -9.82
C MET A 121 1.05 -1.03 -9.01
N VAL A 122 0.24 -0.97 -7.95
CA VAL A 122 0.17 0.22 -7.08
C VAL A 122 1.56 0.54 -6.51
N PHE A 123 2.28 -0.46 -6.01
CA PHE A 123 3.67 -0.29 -5.56
C PHE A 123 4.61 0.21 -6.66
N ALA A 124 4.59 -0.40 -7.85
CA ALA A 124 5.42 0.02 -8.98
C ALA A 124 5.14 1.46 -9.40
N THR A 125 3.88 1.90 -9.30
CA THR A 125 3.48 3.26 -9.66
C THR A 125 3.87 4.29 -8.60
N PHE A 126 3.93 3.88 -7.34
CA PHE A 126 4.50 4.69 -6.26
C PHE A 126 5.99 4.95 -6.51
N GLU A 127 6.75 3.88 -6.80
CA GLU A 127 8.19 3.98 -7.14
C GLU A 127 8.44 4.81 -8.41
N SER A 128 7.52 4.75 -9.38
CA SER A 128 7.66 5.43 -10.67
C SER A 128 7.05 6.84 -10.71
N GLY A 129 6.26 7.23 -9.70
CA GLY A 129 5.57 8.53 -9.65
C GLY A 129 4.45 8.71 -10.70
N ILE A 130 3.89 7.61 -11.24
CA ILE A 130 2.93 7.61 -12.37
C ILE A 130 1.47 7.75 -11.91
N GLY A 131 1.16 7.23 -10.71
CA GLY A 131 -0.20 7.25 -10.15
C GLY A 131 -1.24 6.45 -10.95
N LYS A 132 -2.49 6.40 -10.46
CA LYS A 132 -3.59 5.61 -11.05
C LYS A 132 -3.88 5.97 -12.51
N GLU A 133 -3.98 7.26 -12.82
CA GLU A 133 -4.33 7.72 -14.17
C GLU A 133 -3.24 7.37 -15.19
N GLY A 134 -1.98 7.33 -14.77
CA GLY A 134 -0.91 6.89 -15.65
C GLY A 134 -0.94 5.38 -15.90
N VAL A 135 -1.38 4.57 -14.93
CA VAL A 135 -1.68 3.14 -15.17
C VAL A 135 -2.81 2.97 -16.16
N ALA A 136 -3.89 3.75 -16.03
CA ALA A 136 -5.02 3.69 -16.94
C ALA A 136 -4.58 3.95 -18.39
N LYS A 137 -3.76 5.00 -18.62
CA LYS A 137 -3.16 5.29 -19.93
C LYS A 137 -2.25 4.18 -20.44
N PHE A 138 -1.41 3.62 -19.56
CA PHE A 138 -0.57 2.47 -19.92
C PHE A 138 -1.44 1.29 -20.39
N CYS A 139 -2.50 0.97 -19.65
CA CYS A 139 -3.41 -0.13 -20.00
C CYS A 139 -4.12 0.12 -21.33
N GLU A 140 -4.56 1.36 -21.58
CA GLU A 140 -5.18 1.76 -22.85
C GLU A 140 -4.25 1.50 -24.04
N VAL A 141 -2.97 1.89 -23.96
CA VAL A 141 -1.98 1.68 -25.04
C VAL A 141 -1.74 0.19 -25.31
N PHE A 142 -1.76 -0.64 -24.27
CA PHE A 142 -1.57 -2.09 -24.38
C PHE A 142 -2.88 -2.85 -24.58
N ASN A 143 -4.01 -2.18 -24.88
CA ASN A 143 -5.31 -2.82 -24.99
C ASN A 143 -5.61 -3.77 -23.80
N MET A 144 -5.27 -3.32 -22.59
CA MET A 144 -5.52 -4.04 -21.35
C MET A 144 -6.74 -3.44 -20.65
N PRO A 145 -7.65 -4.25 -20.11
CA PRO A 145 -8.72 -3.78 -19.27
C PRO A 145 -8.13 -3.25 -17.97
N PHE A 146 -8.62 -2.10 -17.56
CA PHE A 146 -8.32 -1.53 -16.26
C PHE A 146 -9.60 -1.03 -15.63
N ASN A 147 -10.09 -1.76 -14.63
CA ASN A 147 -11.35 -1.43 -13.96
C ASN A 147 -11.18 -1.28 -12.43
N MET A 148 -10.05 -0.74 -11.99
CA MET A 148 -9.83 -0.50 -10.56
C MET A 148 -10.59 0.73 -10.08
N SER A 149 -11.50 0.56 -9.12
CA SER A 149 -12.17 1.69 -8.48
C SER A 149 -11.14 2.55 -7.70
N PRO A 150 -11.40 3.87 -7.51
CA PRO A 150 -10.56 4.69 -6.64
C PRO A 150 -10.43 4.12 -5.22
N ASP A 151 -11.50 3.57 -4.66
CA ASP A 151 -11.49 3.04 -3.31
C ASP A 151 -10.63 1.78 -3.19
N THR A 152 -10.69 0.88 -4.18
CA THR A 152 -9.80 -0.27 -4.26
C THR A 152 -8.35 0.15 -4.42
N TRP A 153 -8.07 1.16 -5.23
CA TRP A 153 -6.72 1.71 -5.36
C TRP A 153 -6.19 2.22 -4.02
N TYR A 154 -6.98 3.04 -3.32
CA TYR A 154 -6.58 3.59 -2.02
C TYR A 154 -6.45 2.52 -0.94
N SER A 155 -7.23 1.45 -0.96
CA SER A 155 -7.06 0.35 0.00
C SER A 155 -5.73 -0.38 -0.20
N HIS A 156 -5.29 -0.58 -1.45
CA HIS A 156 -3.96 -1.10 -1.74
C HIS A 156 -2.85 -0.15 -1.27
N GLU A 157 -3.01 1.16 -1.51
CA GLU A 157 -2.07 2.18 -1.06
C GLU A 157 -1.95 2.22 0.47
N GLU A 158 -3.08 2.15 1.18
CA GLU A 158 -3.12 2.07 2.64
C GLU A 158 -2.43 0.81 3.16
N THR A 159 -2.71 -0.35 2.55
CA THR A 159 -2.08 -1.59 2.98
C THR A 159 -0.57 -1.60 2.70
N LEU A 160 -0.10 -0.91 1.66
CA LEU A 160 1.33 -0.72 1.41
C LEU A 160 1.94 0.26 2.43
N SER A 161 1.25 1.37 2.71
CA SER A 161 1.66 2.37 3.69
C SER A 161 1.85 1.74 5.08
N GLN A 162 0.91 0.90 5.52
CA GLN A 162 1.02 0.18 6.78
C GLN A 162 2.24 -0.74 6.81
N ALA A 163 2.46 -1.55 5.77
CA ALA A 163 3.62 -2.44 5.70
C ALA A 163 4.95 -1.65 5.74
N PHE A 164 5.01 -0.48 5.07
CA PHE A 164 6.17 0.40 5.15
C PHE A 164 6.38 0.97 6.56
N GLN A 165 5.31 1.37 7.26
CA GLN A 165 5.40 1.90 8.63
C GLN A 165 5.91 0.82 9.60
N GLU A 166 5.42 -0.41 9.47
CA GLU A 166 5.85 -1.55 10.29
C GLU A 166 7.34 -1.84 10.08
N GLU A 167 7.78 -2.00 8.82
CA GLU A 167 9.19 -2.26 8.52
C GLU A 167 10.09 -1.09 8.94
N THR A 168 9.63 0.15 8.73
CA THR A 168 10.39 1.35 9.15
C THR A 168 10.58 1.35 10.66
N SER A 169 9.54 1.07 11.45
CA SER A 169 9.64 0.97 12.92
C SER A 169 10.67 -0.07 13.36
N VAL A 170 10.65 -1.26 12.74
CA VAL A 170 11.61 -2.33 13.01
C VAL A 170 13.04 -1.88 12.69
N GLN A 171 13.25 -1.20 11.56
CA GLN A 171 14.58 -0.70 11.17
C GLN A 171 15.07 0.41 12.09
N LEU A 172 14.22 1.35 12.49
CA LEU A 172 14.57 2.40 13.45
C LEU A 172 14.98 1.80 14.81
N GLN A 173 14.24 0.81 15.31
CA GLN A 173 14.59 0.11 16.56
C GLN A 173 15.97 -0.56 16.47
N LYS A 174 16.27 -1.23 15.36
CA LYS A 174 17.58 -1.84 15.12
C LYS A 174 18.69 -0.78 15.09
N ASN A 175 18.45 0.35 14.42
CA ASN A 175 19.41 1.45 14.34
C ASN A 175 19.66 2.08 15.73
N CYS A 176 18.62 2.23 16.55
CA CYS A 176 18.74 2.70 17.94
C CYS A 176 19.53 1.72 18.80
N ALA A 177 19.24 0.42 18.72
CA ALA A 177 19.97 -0.60 19.47
C ALA A 177 21.46 -0.63 19.10
N GLU A 178 21.79 -0.51 17.82
CA GLU A 178 23.17 -0.45 17.34
C GLU A 178 23.88 0.82 17.81
N ALA A 179 23.23 1.98 17.74
CA ALA A 179 23.78 3.24 18.22
C ALA A 179 24.02 3.20 19.74
N ARG A 180 23.11 2.62 20.52
CA ARG A 180 23.25 2.44 21.97
C ARG A 180 24.43 1.54 22.30
N LYS A 181 24.56 0.40 21.60
CA LYS A 181 25.67 -0.54 21.80
C LYS A 181 27.03 0.11 21.56
N LEU A 182 27.15 0.94 20.51
CA LEU A 182 28.40 1.67 20.26
C LEU A 182 28.68 2.71 21.35
N ALA A 183 27.68 3.45 21.80
CA ALA A 183 27.84 4.43 22.86
C ALA A 183 28.27 3.77 24.20
N MET A 184 27.69 2.61 24.54
CA MET A 184 28.10 1.80 25.70
C MET A 184 29.57 1.39 25.64
N LEU A 185 30.02 0.94 24.46
CA LEU A 185 31.41 0.54 24.24
C LEU A 185 32.38 1.72 24.37
N GLU A 186 31.99 2.91 23.89
CA GLU A 186 32.80 4.13 23.99
C GLU A 186 32.90 4.63 25.44
N GLU A 187 31.84 4.49 26.24
CA GLU A 187 31.82 4.86 27.66
C GLU A 187 32.40 3.76 28.59
N GLY A 188 32.72 2.58 28.05
CA GLY A 188 33.27 1.46 28.81
C GLY A 188 32.27 0.82 29.77
N ILE A 189 30.97 0.87 29.43
CA ILE A 189 29.88 0.27 30.20
C ILE A 189 29.72 -1.18 29.79
N ASP A 190 29.78 -2.10 30.76
CA ASP A 190 29.53 -3.53 30.54
C ASP A 190 28.03 -3.84 30.45
N ASP A 191 27.65 -4.75 29.56
CA ASP A 191 26.25 -5.13 29.26
C ASP A 191 25.49 -5.76 30.46
N ASP A 192 26.16 -6.03 31.58
CA ASP A 192 25.60 -6.70 32.78
C ASP A 192 24.99 -5.73 33.82
N ASP A 193 25.11 -4.40 33.61
CA ASP A 193 24.54 -3.39 34.51
C ASP A 193 23.21 -2.83 33.95
N ASP A 194 22.10 -3.48 34.32
CA ASP A 194 20.73 -3.17 33.86
C ASP A 194 20.32 -1.69 34.11
N ASP A 195 20.91 -1.03 35.12
CA ASP A 195 20.65 0.38 35.45
C ASP A 195 21.49 1.34 34.60
N ALA A 196 22.75 1.01 34.28
CA ALA A 196 23.61 1.82 33.40
C ALA A 196 23.17 1.76 31.92
N VAL A 197 22.59 0.63 31.52
CA VAL A 197 22.02 0.45 30.19
C VAL A 197 21.01 1.55 29.87
N ALA A 198 20.20 2.01 30.83
CA ALA A 198 19.09 2.94 30.65
C ALA A 198 19.47 4.42 30.37
N THR A 199 20.71 4.85 30.58
CA THR A 199 21.08 6.28 30.59
C THR A 199 22.25 6.68 29.67
N VAL A 200 22.61 5.85 28.70
CA VAL A 200 23.70 6.16 27.77
C VAL A 200 23.30 7.29 26.80
N ASP A 201 24.13 8.33 26.75
CA ASP A 201 23.93 9.48 25.88
C ASP A 201 24.39 9.13 24.45
N ILE A 202 23.48 9.25 23.48
CA ILE A 202 23.79 9.01 22.07
C ILE A 202 23.98 10.37 21.38
N SER A 203 25.18 10.58 20.82
CA SER A 203 25.44 11.75 19.98
C SER A 203 24.63 11.69 18.68
N MET A 204 23.87 12.75 18.40
CA MET A 204 22.94 12.85 17.27
C MET A 204 23.16 14.11 16.44
N THR A 205 22.79 14.03 15.17
CA THR A 205 22.66 15.14 14.23
C THR A 205 21.25 15.17 13.67
N PHE A 206 20.81 16.35 13.23
CA PHE A 206 19.49 16.55 12.66
C PHE A 206 19.62 17.01 11.21
N ASP A 207 18.82 16.43 10.34
CA ASP A 207 18.69 16.84 8.94
C ASP A 207 17.22 16.86 8.53
N GLY A 208 16.88 17.52 7.43
CA GLY A 208 15.51 17.55 6.95
C GLY A 208 15.39 18.06 5.53
N THR A 209 14.31 17.68 4.88
CA THR A 209 14.03 18.12 3.51
C THR A 209 12.60 18.58 3.34
N TRP A 210 12.45 19.57 2.46
CA TRP A 210 11.17 20.14 2.10
C TRP A 210 10.68 19.54 0.80
N SER A 211 9.37 19.30 0.73
CA SER A 211 8.69 18.85 -0.51
C SER A 211 8.95 19.75 -1.74
N LYS A 212 9.30 21.02 -1.53
CA LYS A 212 9.65 22.00 -2.57
C LYS A 212 10.69 22.98 -2.05
N CYS A 213 11.49 23.55 -2.96
CA CYS A 213 12.36 24.68 -2.61
C CYS A 213 11.54 25.95 -2.39
N GLY A 214 11.85 26.69 -1.32
CA GLY A 214 11.26 27.99 -1.00
C GLY A 214 10.07 27.98 -0.02
N TYR A 215 9.52 29.16 0.26
CA TYR A 215 8.52 29.38 1.32
C TYR A 215 7.15 28.73 1.07
N THR A 216 6.92 28.13 -0.10
CA THR A 216 5.64 27.50 -0.48
C THR A 216 5.55 26.02 -0.14
N ALA A 217 6.61 25.44 0.45
CA ALA A 217 6.60 24.06 0.89
C ALA A 217 5.55 23.82 1.97
N LYS A 218 4.72 22.80 1.73
CA LYS A 218 3.61 22.39 2.61
C LYS A 218 3.95 21.19 3.48
N HIS A 219 4.89 20.37 3.04
CA HIS A 219 5.36 19.20 3.77
C HIS A 219 6.87 19.28 3.96
N CYS A 220 7.32 18.90 5.14
CA CYS A 220 8.71 18.72 5.54
C CYS A 220 8.85 17.33 6.17
N ILE A 221 10.03 16.75 6.08
CA ILE A 221 10.43 15.60 6.89
C ILE A 221 11.73 15.97 7.60
N GLY A 222 11.77 15.74 8.91
CA GLY A 222 12.97 15.86 9.74
C GLY A 222 13.44 14.48 10.14
N PHE A 223 14.76 14.31 10.22
CA PHE A 223 15.43 13.07 10.59
C PHE A 223 16.35 13.31 11.78
N VAL A 224 16.37 12.36 12.70
CA VAL A 224 17.36 12.28 13.77
C VAL A 224 18.34 11.16 13.39
N ILE A 225 19.62 11.49 13.33
CA ILE A 225 20.66 10.62 12.76
C ILE A 225 21.76 10.45 13.81
N SER A 226 22.16 9.21 14.10
CA SER A 226 23.30 8.96 14.98
C SER A 226 24.58 9.51 14.37
N ALA A 227 25.35 10.28 15.15
CA ALA A 227 26.66 10.77 14.70
C ALA A 227 27.68 9.63 14.53
N ALA A 228 27.54 8.56 15.30
CA ALA A 228 28.43 7.39 15.28
C ALA A 228 28.08 6.44 14.12
N THR A 229 26.83 5.94 14.04
CA THR A 229 26.45 4.94 13.03
C THR A 229 26.08 5.55 11.68
N ARG A 230 25.79 6.86 11.62
CA ARG A 230 25.25 7.55 10.44
C ARG A 230 23.91 6.99 9.96
N LYS A 231 23.19 6.28 10.83
CA LYS A 231 21.86 5.73 10.57
C LYS A 231 20.78 6.61 11.17
N VAL A 232 19.61 6.63 10.52
CA VAL A 232 18.41 7.32 11.02
C VAL A 232 17.87 6.55 12.23
N LEU A 233 17.69 7.28 13.33
CA LEU A 233 17.16 6.78 14.60
C LEU A 233 15.67 7.09 14.74
N ASP A 234 15.25 8.24 14.22
CA ASP A 234 13.85 8.64 14.19
C ASP A 234 13.59 9.65 13.07
N PHE A 235 12.33 9.86 12.70
CA PHE A 235 11.92 10.90 11.78
C PHE A 235 10.52 11.42 12.08
N GLU A 236 10.26 12.67 11.71
CA GLU A 236 8.95 13.30 11.89
C GLU A 236 8.52 13.95 10.57
N ILE A 237 7.26 13.73 10.18
CA ILE A 237 6.66 14.37 8.99
C ILE A 237 5.82 15.56 9.45
N ILE A 238 6.25 16.75 9.07
CA ILE A 238 5.56 18.00 9.42
C ILE A 238 4.75 18.48 8.22
N SER A 239 3.44 18.68 8.42
CA SER A 239 2.54 19.22 7.41
C SER A 239 1.96 20.57 7.82
N LYS A 240 1.93 21.54 6.89
CA LYS A 240 1.15 22.77 7.00
C LYS A 240 -0.30 22.60 6.57
N VAL A 241 -0.67 21.41 6.08
CA VAL A 241 -1.99 21.14 5.50
C VAL A 241 -2.60 19.93 6.17
N CYS A 242 -3.81 20.11 6.70
CA CYS A 242 -4.67 19.02 7.12
C CYS A 242 -5.75 18.79 6.07
N GLN A 243 -5.79 17.59 5.48
CA GLN A 243 -6.79 17.25 4.48
C GLN A 243 -8.20 17.24 5.08
N GLN A 244 -8.35 16.75 6.32
CA GLN A 244 -9.62 16.75 7.04
C GLN A 244 -10.13 18.19 7.24
N CYS A 245 -9.27 19.11 7.72
CA CYS A 245 -9.64 20.52 7.82
C CYS A 245 -10.04 21.12 6.46
N THR A 246 -9.32 20.79 5.40
CA THR A 246 -9.61 21.28 4.04
C THR A 246 -11.00 20.82 3.58
N GLN A 247 -11.35 19.56 3.82
CA GLN A 247 -12.66 19.01 3.48
C GLN A 247 -13.79 19.57 4.36
N MET A 248 -13.55 19.72 5.67
CA MET A 248 -14.53 20.30 6.59
C MET A 248 -14.86 21.75 6.22
N LYS A 249 -13.85 22.56 5.91
CA LYS A 249 -14.05 23.94 5.41
C LYS A 249 -14.84 24.01 4.11
N ALA A 250 -14.72 23.01 3.25
CA ALA A 250 -15.48 22.96 1.99
C ALA A 250 -16.95 22.59 2.21
N LYS A 251 -17.28 21.89 3.30
CA LYS A 251 -18.64 21.37 3.58
C LYS A 251 -19.42 22.21 4.58
N LEU A 252 -18.74 22.93 5.48
CA LEU A 252 -19.34 23.61 6.61
C LEU A 252 -19.22 25.13 6.49
N ASN A 253 -20.15 25.83 7.12
CA ASN A 253 -20.01 27.27 7.36
C ASN A 253 -18.99 27.53 8.49
N GLU A 254 -18.64 28.80 8.68
CA GLU A 254 -17.58 29.21 9.62
C GLU A 254 -17.85 28.78 11.07
N ALA A 255 -19.10 28.88 11.53
CA ALA A 255 -19.51 28.44 12.86
C ALA A 255 -19.37 26.92 13.03
N GLY A 256 -19.94 26.14 12.10
CA GLY A 256 -19.86 24.67 12.15
C GLY A 256 -18.45 24.14 11.98
N PHE A 257 -17.58 24.83 11.25
CA PHE A 257 -16.16 24.51 11.19
C PHE A 257 -15.47 24.75 12.53
N ASN A 258 -15.71 25.90 13.18
CA ASN A 258 -15.06 26.25 14.44
C ASN A 258 -15.42 25.28 15.57
N ASP A 259 -16.69 24.85 15.65
CA ASP A 259 -17.14 23.87 16.65
C ASP A 259 -16.42 22.51 16.48
N LEU A 260 -16.37 21.98 15.25
CA LEU A 260 -15.69 20.71 14.97
C LEU A 260 -14.15 20.82 15.04
N TYR A 261 -13.59 22.01 14.81
CA TYR A 261 -12.14 22.23 14.86
C TYR A 261 -11.58 22.14 16.28
N GLN A 262 -12.39 22.43 17.32
CA GLN A 262 -11.99 22.31 18.72
C GLN A 262 -11.64 20.86 19.09
N ASP A 263 -12.44 19.91 18.61
CA ASP A 263 -12.27 18.48 18.92
C ASP A 263 -11.36 17.75 17.91
N HIS A 264 -11.01 18.40 16.80
CA HIS A 264 -10.17 17.82 15.76
C HIS A 264 -8.68 17.84 16.12
N ILE A 265 -8.04 16.67 16.15
CA ILE A 265 -6.57 16.55 16.22
C ILE A 265 -5.99 16.91 14.85
N CYS A 266 -5.50 18.14 14.73
CA CYS A 266 -5.00 18.66 13.46
C CYS A 266 -3.58 18.19 13.16
N GLU A 267 -3.45 17.26 12.22
CA GLU A 267 -2.18 16.79 11.66
C GLU A 267 -1.45 17.87 10.82
N GLY A 268 -2.16 18.92 10.44
CA GLY A 268 -1.64 20.04 9.66
C GLY A 268 -1.42 21.27 10.51
N SER A 269 -0.43 21.26 11.40
CA SER A 269 -0.11 22.45 12.20
C SER A 269 1.39 22.58 12.45
N TYR A 270 1.99 23.65 11.94
CA TYR A 270 3.10 24.29 12.66
C TYR A 270 2.50 24.80 13.98
N GLY A 271 2.65 24.01 15.05
CA GLY A 271 2.12 24.34 16.36
C GLY A 271 0.74 23.72 16.66
N ARG A 272 0.73 22.46 17.10
CA ARG A 272 -0.15 22.04 18.19
C ARG A 272 0.65 21.12 19.09
N LYS A 273 0.49 21.31 20.40
CA LYS A 273 1.17 20.62 21.51
C LYS A 273 1.43 19.14 21.23
N THR A 274 2.53 18.81 20.56
CA THR A 274 3.20 17.55 20.83
C THR A 274 3.61 17.66 22.29
N ILE A 275 3.07 16.78 23.11
CA ILE A 275 3.58 16.56 24.46
C ILE A 275 4.98 15.99 24.25
N PHE A 276 5.95 16.86 23.98
CA PHE A 276 7.28 16.64 24.48
C PHE A 276 7.09 16.60 25.99
N LYS A 277 7.11 15.39 26.56
CA LYS A 277 7.55 15.27 27.95
C LYS A 277 9.01 15.70 27.93
N GLU A 278 9.21 17.01 27.98
CA GLU A 278 10.44 17.61 28.41
C GLU A 278 10.66 17.04 29.82
N LYS A 279 11.49 16.00 29.94
CA LYS A 279 12.13 15.72 31.21
C LYS A 279 13.01 16.94 31.46
N GLN A 280 12.46 17.92 32.17
CA GLN A 280 13.25 18.95 32.84
C GLN A 280 14.23 18.22 33.76
N SER A 281 15.45 17.98 33.29
CA SER A 281 16.59 17.91 34.20
C SER A 281 16.99 19.35 34.47
N VAL A 282 16.52 19.84 35.61
CA VAL A 282 16.99 21.07 36.24
C VAL A 282 18.50 20.94 36.41
N ARG A 283 19.26 21.70 35.61
CA ARG A 283 20.62 22.12 35.94
C ARG A 283 20.51 23.51 36.54
N GLU A 284 20.43 23.58 37.86
CA GLU A 284 20.76 24.78 38.61
C GLU A 284 22.23 24.67 39.04
N LEU A 285 23.04 25.61 38.55
CA LEU A 285 24.19 26.18 39.26
C LEU A 285 23.77 27.57 39.73
#